data_AF-A0A1B8WZW4-F1
#
_entry.id   AF-A0A1B8WZW4-F1
#
_cell.length_a   1.000
_cell.length_b   1.000
_cell.length_c   1.000
_cell.angle_alpha   90.00
_cell.angle_beta   90.00
_cell.angle_gamma   90.00
#
_symmetry.space_group_name_H-M   'P 1'
#
loop_
_entity.id
_entity.type
_entity.pdbx_description
1 polymer ?
#
loop_
_entity_poly.entity_id
_entity_poly.type
_entity_poly.pdbx_seq_one_letter_code
_entity_poly.pdbx_strand_id
1 'polypeptide(L)'
;VQEFKGLRDKTNEKANELFGKVDELRSANNLTGPSLKEIRKDIDRLEFSQQTEVLTPSKEKELVNKISELRKLYDTKKKQIESNTELNDLLTEAQEIREEASGYHTTLSEYAQKAQEYHDKMITTFKEADKIRAESDTAHKEFVQIQEKADEQHKAFIAAQKEIRDIDKELRKLKKKDGGRKGADMEEVRKDAEDIFDKFKSGEKLTTENLMTLQKSGLL
;
A
#
# COMPACT_ATOMS: atom_id res chain seq x y z
N VAL A 1 10.17 -14.43 -16.13
CA VAL A 1 10.78 -13.32 -16.94
C VAL A 1 12.22 -13.65 -17.34
N GLN A 2 13.11 -14.00 -16.40
CA GLN A 2 14.51 -14.35 -16.72
C GLN A 2 14.65 -15.57 -17.65
N GLU A 3 13.88 -16.64 -17.44
CA GLU A 3 13.91 -17.82 -18.32
C GLU A 3 13.40 -17.50 -19.74
N PHE A 4 12.30 -16.75 -19.86
CA PHE A 4 11.77 -16.28 -21.13
C PHE A 4 12.72 -15.33 -21.86
N LYS A 5 13.48 -14.52 -21.13
CA LYS A 5 14.53 -13.67 -21.70
C LYS A 5 15.65 -14.54 -22.28
N GLY A 6 16.08 -15.58 -21.56
CA GLY A 6 17.07 -16.54 -22.06
C GLY A 6 16.59 -17.35 -23.27
N LEU A 7 15.32 -17.74 -23.30
CA LEU A 7 14.69 -18.39 -24.46
C LEU A 7 14.63 -17.45 -25.66
N ARG A 8 14.20 -16.20 -25.47
CA ARG A 8 14.17 -15.15 -26.51
C ARG A 8 15.57 -14.90 -27.07
N ASP A 9 16.56 -14.71 -26.21
CA ASP A 9 17.91 -14.38 -26.65
C ASP A 9 18.52 -15.56 -27.44
N LYS A 10 18.25 -16.81 -27.03
CA LYS A 10 18.64 -18.02 -27.78
C LYS A 10 17.90 -18.17 -29.11
N THR A 11 16.61 -17.88 -29.20
CA THR A 11 15.88 -17.91 -30.49
C THR A 11 16.33 -16.79 -31.42
N ASN A 12 16.69 -15.62 -30.87
CA ASN A 12 17.21 -14.52 -31.67
C ASN A 12 18.64 -14.77 -32.18
N GLU A 13 19.49 -15.42 -31.38
CA GLU A 13 20.80 -15.92 -31.83
C GLU A 13 20.65 -16.93 -32.96
N LYS A 14 19.77 -17.93 -32.81
CA LYS A 14 19.48 -18.91 -33.86
C LYS A 14 18.94 -18.27 -35.14
N ALA A 15 18.06 -17.28 -35.02
CA ALA A 15 17.57 -16.52 -36.16
C ALA A 15 18.70 -15.80 -36.88
N ASN A 16 19.58 -15.11 -36.14
CA ASN A 16 20.72 -14.39 -36.72
C ASN A 16 21.73 -15.35 -37.38
N GLU A 17 21.99 -16.51 -36.79
CA GLU A 17 22.84 -17.54 -37.41
C GLU A 17 22.26 -18.06 -38.72
N LEU A 18 20.94 -18.29 -38.79
CA LEU A 18 20.26 -18.70 -40.01
C LEU A 18 20.26 -17.60 -41.07
N PHE A 19 20.01 -16.34 -40.68
CA PHE A 19 20.15 -15.21 -41.61
C PHE A 19 21.58 -15.05 -42.12
N GLY A 20 22.59 -15.27 -41.26
CA GLY A 20 23.99 -15.31 -41.66
C GLY A 20 24.27 -16.38 -42.72
N LYS A 21 23.77 -17.60 -42.52
CA LYS A 21 23.87 -18.69 -43.52
C LYS A 21 23.12 -18.37 -44.81
N VAL A 22 21.96 -17.73 -44.72
CA VAL A 22 21.19 -17.27 -45.89
C VAL A 22 21.97 -16.21 -46.66
N ASP A 23 22.61 -15.26 -45.98
CA ASP A 23 23.43 -14.22 -46.61
C ASP A 23 24.73 -14.78 -47.20
N GLU A 24 25.36 -15.76 -46.54
CA GLU A 24 26.50 -16.50 -47.09
C GLU A 24 26.10 -17.25 -48.37
N LEU A 25 24.98 -17.99 -48.35
CA LEU A 25 24.47 -18.69 -49.53
C LEU A 25 24.04 -17.73 -50.65
N ARG A 26 23.51 -16.55 -50.30
CA ARG A 26 23.22 -15.48 -51.28
C ARG A 26 24.50 -14.93 -51.91
N SER A 27 25.54 -14.71 -51.10
CA SER A 27 26.83 -14.23 -51.58
C SER A 27 27.54 -15.25 -52.47
N ALA A 28 27.52 -16.53 -52.08
CA ALA A 28 28.11 -17.64 -52.82
C ALA A 28 27.42 -17.89 -54.17
N ASN A 29 26.11 -17.65 -54.24
CA ASN A 29 25.32 -17.77 -55.47
C ASN A 29 25.25 -16.47 -56.29
N ASN A 30 26.07 -15.45 -55.99
CA ASN A 30 26.05 -14.14 -56.67
C ASN A 30 24.65 -13.49 -56.73
N LEU A 31 23.81 -13.77 -55.73
CA LEU A 31 22.47 -13.20 -55.62
C LEU A 31 22.48 -11.78 -55.04
N THR A 32 23.63 -11.31 -54.59
CA THR A 32 23.88 -9.94 -54.12
C THR A 32 23.53 -8.91 -55.20
N GLY A 33 22.58 -8.03 -54.90
CA GLY A 33 22.05 -7.00 -55.80
C GLY A 33 20.55 -6.76 -55.60
N PRO A 34 19.91 -5.89 -56.38
CA PRO A 34 18.51 -5.54 -56.20
C PRO A 34 17.63 -6.79 -56.20
N SER A 35 16.63 -6.79 -55.30
CA SER A 35 15.72 -7.92 -55.13
C SER A 35 14.91 -8.15 -56.41
N LEU A 36 14.40 -9.37 -56.61
CA LEU A 36 13.47 -9.66 -57.72
C LEU A 36 12.30 -8.64 -57.78
N LYS A 37 11.84 -8.16 -56.61
CA LYS A 37 10.79 -7.15 -56.52
C LYS A 37 11.23 -5.78 -57.04
N GLU A 38 12.47 -5.38 -56.77
CA GLU A 38 13.03 -4.10 -57.24
C GLU A 38 13.26 -4.13 -58.75
N ILE A 39 13.86 -5.21 -59.29
CA ILE A 39 14.06 -5.37 -60.73
C ILE A 39 12.71 -5.36 -61.48
N ARG A 40 11.68 -6.02 -60.93
CA ARG A 40 10.33 -6.00 -61.51
C ARG A 40 9.73 -4.59 -61.51
N LYS A 41 9.87 -3.87 -60.41
CA LYS A 41 9.36 -2.49 -60.28
C LYS A 41 10.08 -1.54 -61.25
N ASP A 42 11.37 -1.74 -61.47
CA ASP A 42 12.14 -0.96 -62.44
C ASP A 42 11.76 -1.29 -63.89
N ILE A 43 11.50 -2.56 -64.22
CA ILE A 43 10.94 -2.97 -65.52
C ILE A 43 9.58 -2.30 -65.74
N ASP A 44 8.66 -2.41 -64.79
CA ASP A 44 7.32 -1.82 -64.89
C ASP A 44 7.39 -0.29 -65.07
N ARG A 45 8.32 0.37 -64.37
CA ARG A 45 8.54 1.83 -64.51
C ARG A 45 9.07 2.20 -65.89
N LEU A 46 10.02 1.44 -66.43
CA LEU A 46 10.59 1.69 -67.76
C LEU A 46 9.57 1.39 -68.86
N GLU A 47 8.77 0.34 -68.72
CA GLU A 47 7.67 0.03 -69.64
C GLU A 47 6.58 1.10 -69.62
N PHE A 48 6.26 1.63 -68.45
CA PHE A 48 5.35 2.76 -68.33
C PHE A 48 5.91 4.01 -69.03
N SER A 49 7.18 4.37 -68.78
CA SER A 49 7.86 5.47 -69.48
C SER A 49 7.85 5.27 -71.00
N GLN A 50 8.08 4.05 -71.49
CA GLN A 50 7.99 3.72 -72.92
C GLN A 50 6.58 3.97 -73.49
N GLN A 51 5.52 3.65 -72.74
CA GLN A 51 4.15 3.81 -73.19
C GLN A 51 3.65 5.26 -73.13
N THR A 52 4.14 6.05 -72.16
CA THR A 52 3.60 7.39 -71.89
C THR A 52 4.45 8.55 -72.41
N GLU A 53 5.73 8.36 -72.69
CA GLU A 53 6.64 9.44 -73.09
C GLU A 53 6.90 9.43 -74.61
N VAL A 54 6.84 10.61 -75.23
CA VAL A 54 7.21 10.78 -76.64
C VAL A 54 8.73 10.85 -76.77
N LEU A 55 9.35 9.72 -77.07
CA LEU A 55 10.80 9.58 -77.19
C LEU A 55 11.27 9.66 -78.64
N THR A 56 12.54 10.04 -78.84
CA THR A 56 13.16 9.94 -80.17
C THR A 56 13.49 8.48 -80.48
N PRO A 57 13.56 8.06 -81.76
CA PRO A 57 13.81 6.66 -82.14
C PRO A 57 15.12 6.09 -81.56
N SER A 58 16.11 6.95 -81.29
CA SER A 58 17.37 6.54 -80.64
C SER A 58 17.17 6.24 -79.16
N LYS A 59 16.45 7.10 -78.43
CA LYS A 59 16.18 6.92 -77.00
C LYS A 59 15.22 5.76 -76.74
N GLU A 60 14.26 5.55 -77.62
CA GLU A 60 13.35 4.40 -77.56
C GLU A 60 14.10 3.07 -77.70
N LYS A 61 15.04 2.97 -78.66
CA LYS A 61 15.91 1.80 -78.79
C LYS A 61 16.76 1.55 -77.54
N GLU A 62 17.33 2.58 -76.94
CA GLU A 62 18.08 2.45 -75.68
C GLU A 62 17.21 1.96 -74.52
N LEU A 63 15.97 2.44 -74.43
CA LEU A 63 15.02 2.08 -73.38
C LEU A 63 14.55 0.62 -73.56
N VAL A 64 14.25 0.20 -74.79
CA VAL A 64 13.92 -1.20 -75.12
C VAL A 64 15.10 -2.13 -74.82
N ASN A 65 16.33 -1.73 -75.14
CA ASN A 65 17.52 -2.51 -74.82
C ASN A 65 17.69 -2.68 -73.30
N LYS A 66 17.52 -1.61 -72.52
CA LYS A 66 17.56 -1.66 -71.05
C LYS A 66 16.47 -2.55 -70.46
N ILE A 67 15.24 -2.48 -70.98
CA ILE A 67 14.15 -3.39 -70.56
C ILE A 67 14.51 -4.84 -70.88
N SER A 68 15.06 -5.12 -72.06
CA SER A 68 15.52 -6.46 -72.46
C SER A 68 16.62 -6.98 -71.54
N GLU A 69 17.61 -6.15 -71.21
CA GLU A 69 18.70 -6.51 -70.29
C GLU A 69 18.18 -6.78 -68.88
N LEU A 70 17.29 -5.93 -68.36
CA LEU A 70 16.66 -6.12 -67.06
C LEU A 70 15.76 -7.37 -67.02
N ARG A 71 15.03 -7.67 -68.10
CA ARG A 71 14.24 -8.91 -68.22
C ARG A 71 15.13 -10.16 -68.25
N LYS A 72 16.26 -10.13 -68.97
CA LYS A 72 17.24 -11.23 -68.97
C LYS A 72 17.88 -11.42 -67.59
N LEU A 73 18.22 -10.33 -66.90
CA LEU A 73 18.71 -10.34 -65.52
C LEU A 73 17.64 -10.89 -64.56
N TYR A 74 16.38 -10.52 -64.75
CA TYR A 74 15.26 -11.04 -63.98
C TYR A 74 15.10 -12.55 -64.15
N ASP A 75 15.11 -13.06 -65.39
CA ASP A 75 14.95 -14.50 -65.66
C ASP A 75 16.15 -15.34 -65.19
N THR A 76 17.37 -14.81 -65.29
CA THR A 76 18.56 -15.49 -64.76
C THR A 76 18.56 -15.52 -63.24
N LYS A 77 18.25 -14.41 -62.56
CA LYS A 77 18.08 -14.40 -61.09
C LYS A 77 16.93 -15.28 -60.64
N LYS A 78 15.79 -15.27 -61.36
CA LYS A 78 14.64 -16.10 -61.05
C LYS A 78 15.00 -17.58 -61.09
N LYS A 79 15.69 -18.03 -62.15
CA LYS A 79 16.15 -19.42 -62.26
C LYS A 79 17.17 -19.79 -61.19
N GLN A 80 18.08 -18.88 -60.82
CA GLN A 80 19.04 -19.10 -59.74
C GLN A 80 18.35 -19.27 -58.38
N ILE A 81 17.28 -18.50 -58.13
CA ILE A 81 16.48 -18.60 -56.89
C ILE A 81 15.60 -19.86 -56.89
N GLU A 82 14.95 -20.17 -58.01
CA GLU A 82 14.13 -21.39 -58.16
C GLU A 82 14.98 -22.66 -58.08
N SER A 83 16.24 -22.63 -58.52
CA SER A 83 17.17 -23.76 -58.39
C SER A 83 17.66 -23.98 -56.96
N ASN A 84 17.50 -22.98 -56.09
CA ASN A 84 18.00 -22.99 -54.72
C ASN A 84 16.83 -23.23 -53.77
N THR A 85 16.23 -24.42 -53.86
CA THR A 85 15.16 -24.85 -52.95
C THR A 85 15.62 -24.76 -51.49
N GLU A 86 16.88 -25.13 -51.22
CA GLU A 86 17.52 -24.98 -49.91
C GLU A 86 17.52 -23.54 -49.40
N LEU A 87 17.68 -22.55 -50.28
CA LEU A 87 17.67 -21.14 -49.90
C LEU A 87 16.26 -20.67 -49.55
N ASN A 88 15.22 -21.15 -50.23
CA ASN A 88 13.83 -20.85 -49.87
C ASN A 88 13.46 -21.51 -48.54
N ASP A 89 13.85 -22.78 -48.34
CA ASP A 89 13.58 -23.53 -47.12
C ASP A 89 14.25 -22.87 -45.90
N LEU A 90 15.53 -22.46 -46.02
CA LEU A 90 16.24 -21.72 -44.97
C LEU A 90 15.62 -20.34 -44.68
N LEU A 91 15.08 -19.68 -45.71
CA LEU A 91 14.43 -18.37 -45.55
C LEU A 91 13.08 -18.51 -44.83
N THR A 92 12.31 -19.55 -45.15
CA THR A 92 11.07 -19.87 -44.42
C THR A 92 11.37 -20.23 -42.96
N GLU A 93 12.38 -21.05 -42.72
CA GLU A 93 12.77 -21.46 -41.36
C GLU A 93 13.26 -20.25 -40.53
N ALA A 94 14.03 -19.35 -41.14
CA ALA A 94 14.45 -18.10 -40.51
C ALA A 94 13.28 -17.15 -40.23
N GLN A 95 12.26 -17.12 -41.09
CA GLN A 95 11.04 -16.34 -40.85
C GLN A 95 10.21 -16.90 -39.70
N GLU A 96 10.01 -18.22 -39.65
CA GLU A 96 9.28 -18.88 -38.56
C GLU A 96 9.94 -18.63 -37.20
N ILE A 97 11.26 -18.79 -37.10
CA ILE A 97 11.99 -18.54 -35.85
C ILE A 97 11.91 -17.06 -35.44
N ARG A 98 11.89 -16.14 -36.42
CA ARG A 98 11.70 -14.71 -36.15
C ARG A 98 10.30 -14.40 -35.64
N GLU A 99 9.27 -15.04 -36.18
CA GLU A 99 7.90 -14.91 -35.68
C GLU A 99 7.77 -15.45 -34.26
N GLU A 100 8.38 -16.61 -33.97
CA GLU A 100 8.44 -17.15 -32.60
C GLU A 100 9.13 -16.19 -31.63
N ALA A 101 10.29 -15.63 -32.01
CA ALA A 101 11.00 -14.64 -31.20
C ALA A 101 10.18 -13.38 -30.94
N SER A 102 9.41 -12.92 -31.94
CA SER A 102 8.47 -11.79 -31.81
C SER A 102 7.32 -12.12 -30.84
N GLY A 103 6.77 -13.34 -30.90
CA GLY A 103 5.77 -13.82 -29.95
C GLY A 103 6.29 -13.83 -28.50
N TYR A 104 7.51 -14.32 -28.28
CA TYR A 104 8.16 -14.26 -26.97
C TYR A 104 8.44 -12.83 -26.51
N HIS A 105 8.81 -11.93 -27.40
CA HIS A 105 9.01 -10.51 -27.05
C HIS A 105 7.70 -9.86 -26.59
N THR A 106 6.61 -10.10 -27.31
CA THR A 106 5.29 -9.53 -27.02
C THR A 106 4.79 -10.01 -25.66
N THR A 107 4.82 -11.32 -25.43
CA THR A 107 4.41 -11.92 -24.15
C THR A 107 5.29 -11.43 -22.99
N LEU A 108 6.62 -11.35 -23.16
CA LEU A 108 7.52 -10.81 -22.14
C LEU A 108 7.19 -9.35 -21.79
N SER A 109 6.85 -8.55 -22.81
CA SER A 109 6.50 -7.13 -22.64
C SER A 109 5.18 -6.97 -21.88
N GLU A 110 4.18 -7.80 -22.18
CA GLU A 110 2.92 -7.85 -21.43
C GLU A 110 3.13 -8.23 -19.97
N TYR A 111 3.94 -9.27 -19.70
CA TYR A 111 4.26 -9.66 -18.32
C TYR A 111 5.03 -8.57 -17.58
N ALA A 112 5.94 -7.87 -18.25
CA ALA A 112 6.65 -6.74 -17.67
C ALA A 112 5.70 -5.58 -17.33
N GLN A 113 4.79 -5.22 -18.23
CA GLN A 113 3.76 -4.22 -17.95
C GLN A 113 2.87 -4.61 -16.77
N LYS A 114 2.36 -5.86 -16.75
CA LYS A 114 1.56 -6.35 -15.62
C LYS A 114 2.33 -6.30 -14.31
N ALA A 115 3.61 -6.70 -14.31
CA ALA A 115 4.46 -6.62 -13.12
C ALA A 115 4.64 -5.17 -12.64
N GLN A 116 4.85 -4.24 -13.57
CA GLN A 116 4.94 -2.81 -13.28
C GLN A 116 3.64 -2.28 -12.67
N GLU A 117 2.48 -2.63 -13.24
CA GLU A 117 1.17 -2.23 -12.71
C GLU A 117 0.93 -2.76 -11.30
N TYR A 118 1.27 -4.03 -11.02
CA TYR A 118 1.14 -4.58 -9.67
C TYR A 118 2.10 -3.93 -8.69
N HIS A 119 3.32 -3.63 -9.11
CA HIS A 119 4.29 -2.90 -8.31
C HIS A 119 3.79 -1.49 -7.98
N ASP A 120 3.20 -0.78 -8.93
CA ASP A 120 2.65 0.55 -8.72
C ASP A 120 1.44 0.51 -7.77
N LYS A 121 0.54 -0.47 -7.93
CA LYS A 121 -0.57 -0.72 -6.99
C LYS A 121 -0.07 -1.06 -5.58
N MET A 122 1.02 -1.81 -5.49
CA MET A 122 1.65 -2.13 -4.21
C MET A 122 2.18 -0.85 -3.55
N ILE A 123 2.85 0.03 -4.30
CA ILE A 123 3.33 1.31 -3.77
C ILE A 123 2.18 2.20 -3.29
N THR A 124 1.09 2.31 -4.05
CA THR A 124 -0.05 3.14 -3.64
C THR A 124 -0.69 2.61 -2.36
N THR A 125 -0.89 1.30 -2.26
CA THR A 125 -1.45 0.68 -1.05
C THR A 125 -0.53 0.82 0.17
N PHE A 126 0.80 0.72 0.00
CA PHE A 126 1.74 1.01 1.09
C PHE A 126 1.67 2.47 1.54
N LYS A 127 1.60 3.43 0.61
CA LYS A 127 1.46 4.85 0.96
C LYS A 127 0.17 5.13 1.72
N GLU A 128 -0.94 4.51 1.32
CA GLU A 128 -2.21 4.61 2.04
C GLU A 128 -2.13 3.99 3.44
N ALA A 129 -1.51 2.81 3.56
CA ALA A 129 -1.29 2.17 4.85
C ALA A 129 -0.42 3.02 5.79
N ASP A 130 0.66 3.61 5.26
CA ASP A 130 1.54 4.51 6.02
C ASP A 130 0.79 5.77 6.49
N LYS A 131 -0.10 6.31 5.65
CA LYS A 131 -0.96 7.43 6.03
C LYS A 131 -1.90 7.06 7.18
N ILE A 132 -2.59 5.92 7.08
CA ILE A 132 -3.48 5.42 8.13
C ILE A 132 -2.68 5.17 9.42
N ARG A 133 -1.46 4.64 9.30
CA ARG A 133 -0.57 4.42 10.45
C ARG A 133 -0.22 5.73 11.14
N ALA A 134 0.14 6.76 10.38
CA ALA A 134 0.43 8.08 10.93
C ALA A 134 -0.78 8.70 11.63
N GLU A 135 -1.98 8.59 11.02
CA GLU A 135 -3.24 9.05 11.62
C GLU A 135 -3.55 8.29 12.92
N SER A 136 -3.36 6.97 12.93
CA SER A 136 -3.52 6.13 14.13
C SER A 136 -2.53 6.52 15.23
N ASP A 137 -1.26 6.79 14.90
CA ASP A 137 -0.25 7.19 15.86
C ASP A 137 -0.57 8.57 16.46
N THR A 138 -1.12 9.49 15.67
CA THR A 138 -1.60 10.80 16.19
C THR A 138 -2.78 10.63 17.12
N ALA A 139 -3.79 9.84 16.73
CA ALA A 139 -4.96 9.58 17.57
C ALA A 139 -4.57 8.85 18.86
N HIS A 140 -3.62 7.92 18.80
CA HIS A 140 -3.13 7.22 19.98
C HIS A 140 -2.40 8.15 20.94
N LYS A 141 -1.57 9.08 20.43
CA LYS A 141 -0.94 10.10 21.27
C LYS A 141 -1.96 10.99 21.97
N GLU A 142 -2.99 11.44 21.25
CA GLU A 142 -4.07 12.22 21.84
C GLU A 142 -4.84 11.43 22.90
N PHE A 143 -5.15 10.16 22.62
CA PHE A 143 -5.79 9.26 23.58
C PHE A 143 -4.97 9.12 24.87
N VAL A 144 -3.64 8.89 24.77
CA VAL A 144 -2.76 8.79 25.93
C VAL A 144 -2.73 10.10 26.72
N GLN A 145 -2.65 11.26 26.05
CA GLN A 145 -2.69 12.56 26.74
C GLN A 145 -4.01 12.80 27.48
N ILE A 146 -5.14 12.41 26.89
CA ILE A 146 -6.45 12.52 27.54
C ILE A 146 -6.52 11.56 28.73
N GLN A 147 -5.99 10.35 28.59
CA GLN A 147 -5.94 9.37 29.66
C GLN A 147 -5.09 9.86 30.84
N GLU A 148 -3.91 10.43 30.59
CA GLU A 148 -3.06 11.03 31.62
C GLU A 148 -3.78 12.17 32.36
N LYS A 149 -4.43 13.08 31.63
CA LYS A 149 -5.24 14.16 32.23
C LYS A 149 -6.39 13.62 33.06
N ALA A 150 -7.07 12.58 32.58
CA ALA A 150 -8.15 11.93 33.32
C ALA A 150 -7.63 11.28 34.61
N ASP A 151 -6.47 10.62 34.56
CA ASP A 151 -5.82 10.02 35.72
C ASP A 151 -5.36 11.08 36.74
N GLU A 152 -4.88 12.24 36.29
CA GLU A 152 -4.58 13.37 37.17
C GLU A 152 -5.82 13.88 37.89
N GLN A 153 -6.93 14.11 37.17
CA GLN A 153 -8.19 14.52 37.77
C GLN A 153 -8.75 13.46 38.71
N HIS A 154 -8.63 12.19 38.35
CA HIS A 154 -9.05 11.07 39.20
C HIS A 154 -8.22 10.99 40.48
N LYS A 155 -6.89 11.19 40.42
CA LYS A 155 -6.03 11.29 41.60
C LYS A 155 -6.43 12.46 42.50
N ALA A 156 -6.69 13.64 41.91
CA ALA A 156 -7.16 14.81 42.66
C ALA A 156 -8.52 14.54 43.34
N PHE A 157 -9.45 13.89 42.63
CA PHE A 157 -10.74 13.47 43.18
C PHE A 157 -10.59 12.50 44.35
N ILE A 158 -9.71 11.49 44.24
CA ILE A 158 -9.43 10.56 45.35
C ILE A 158 -8.82 11.29 46.55
N ALA A 159 -7.90 12.24 46.31
CA ALA A 159 -7.30 13.04 47.38
C ALA A 159 -8.37 13.87 48.11
N ALA A 160 -9.20 14.61 47.38
CA ALA A 160 -10.31 15.36 47.95
C ALA A 160 -11.29 14.45 48.70
N GLN A 161 -11.60 13.25 48.17
CA GLN A 161 -12.45 12.28 48.86
C GLN A 161 -11.83 11.78 50.18
N LYS A 162 -10.50 11.60 50.23
CA LYS A 162 -9.79 11.24 51.46
C LYS A 162 -9.84 12.39 52.47
N GLU A 163 -9.60 13.62 52.03
CA GLU A 163 -9.70 14.82 52.89
C GLU A 163 -11.10 14.96 53.48
N ILE A 164 -12.15 14.81 52.68
CA ILE A 164 -13.55 14.82 53.16
C ILE A 164 -13.76 13.73 54.21
N ARG A 165 -13.28 12.49 53.96
CA ARG A 165 -13.39 11.39 54.94
C ARG A 165 -12.64 11.68 56.23
N ASP A 166 -11.49 12.34 56.16
CA ASP A 166 -10.69 12.68 57.33
C ASP A 166 -11.34 13.81 58.13
N ILE A 167 -11.86 14.85 57.46
CA ILE A 167 -12.69 15.88 58.07
C ILE A 167 -13.94 15.26 58.72
N ASP A 168 -14.62 14.33 58.06
CA ASP A 168 -15.77 13.62 58.63
C ASP A 168 -15.40 12.81 59.89
N LYS A 169 -14.22 12.17 59.91
CA LYS A 169 -13.71 11.48 61.10
C LYS A 169 -13.43 12.48 62.23
N GLU A 170 -12.83 13.62 61.92
CA GLU A 170 -12.56 14.68 62.91
C GLU A 170 -13.86 15.27 63.47
N LEU A 171 -14.84 15.58 62.61
CA LEU A 171 -16.18 16.02 63.02
C LEU A 171 -16.87 14.98 63.91
N ARG A 172 -16.74 13.67 63.59
CA ARG A 172 -17.26 12.60 64.46
C ARG A 172 -16.53 12.55 65.81
N LYS A 173 -15.22 12.76 65.85
CA LYS A 173 -14.44 12.84 67.10
C LYS A 173 -14.85 14.05 67.95
N LEU A 174 -15.03 15.22 67.33
CA LEU A 174 -15.53 16.43 67.98
C LEU A 174 -16.94 16.22 68.53
N LYS A 175 -17.88 15.69 67.73
CA LYS A 175 -19.23 15.35 68.21
C LYS A 175 -19.22 14.32 69.35
N LYS A 176 -18.33 13.33 69.32
CA LYS A 176 -18.17 12.37 70.44
C LYS A 176 -17.57 13.04 71.68
N LYS A 177 -16.65 13.99 71.54
CA LYS A 177 -16.13 14.76 72.68
C LYS A 177 -17.21 15.66 73.28
N ASP A 178 -17.96 16.39 72.46
CA ASP A 178 -19.03 17.27 72.96
C ASP A 178 -20.23 16.50 73.51
N GLY A 179 -20.64 15.41 72.84
CA GLY A 179 -21.69 14.52 73.32
C GLY A 179 -21.25 13.67 74.52
N GLY A 180 -19.98 13.28 74.60
CA GLY A 180 -19.40 12.56 75.73
C GLY A 180 -19.23 13.44 76.96
N ARG A 181 -18.85 14.71 76.80
CA ARG A 181 -18.80 15.69 77.91
C ARG A 181 -20.20 16.01 78.43
N LYS A 182 -21.13 16.32 77.53
CA LYS A 182 -22.54 16.58 77.91
C LYS A 182 -23.21 15.34 78.48
N GLY A 183 -22.90 14.14 77.97
CA GLY A 183 -23.42 12.87 78.48
C GLY A 183 -22.86 12.50 79.85
N ALA A 184 -21.55 12.65 80.06
CA ALA A 184 -20.92 12.41 81.36
C ALA A 184 -21.39 13.41 82.43
N ASP A 185 -21.45 14.71 82.11
CA ASP A 185 -21.98 15.72 83.03
C ASP A 185 -23.48 15.44 83.36
N MET A 186 -24.29 15.06 82.37
CA MET A 186 -25.69 14.69 82.62
C MET A 186 -25.84 13.42 83.45
N GLU A 187 -24.96 12.44 83.26
CA GLU A 187 -25.02 11.16 83.96
C GLU A 187 -24.51 11.27 85.40
N GLU A 188 -23.48 12.09 85.66
CA GLU A 188 -23.06 12.45 87.01
C GLU A 188 -24.15 13.25 87.74
N VAL A 189 -24.70 14.29 87.11
CA VAL A 189 -25.82 15.07 87.68
C VAL A 189 -27.05 14.19 87.96
N ARG A 190 -27.29 13.16 87.15
CA ARG A 190 -28.40 12.21 87.36
C ARG A 190 -28.12 11.24 88.50
N LYS A 191 -26.90 10.73 88.64
CA LYS A 191 -26.51 9.86 89.77
C LYS A 191 -26.55 10.62 91.10
N ASP A 192 -26.01 11.83 91.12
CA ASP A 192 -26.07 12.70 92.29
C ASP A 192 -27.53 13.01 92.68
N ALA A 193 -28.41 13.20 91.69
CA ALA A 193 -29.84 13.38 91.93
C ALA A 193 -30.54 12.10 92.44
N GLU A 194 -30.17 10.91 91.95
CA GLU A 194 -30.68 9.62 92.43
C GLU A 194 -30.26 9.35 93.89
N ASP A 195 -29.01 9.62 94.27
CA ASP A 195 -28.53 9.50 95.64
C ASP A 195 -29.24 10.47 96.60
N ILE A 196 -29.50 11.70 96.16
CA ILE A 196 -30.28 12.69 96.93
C ILE A 196 -31.74 12.24 97.07
N PHE A 197 -32.32 11.65 96.02
CA PHE A 197 -33.69 11.14 96.03
C PHE A 197 -33.86 9.92 96.94
N ASP A 198 -32.88 9.04 97.00
CA ASP A 198 -32.90 7.88 97.91
C ASP A 198 -32.74 8.32 99.37
N LYS A 199 -31.88 9.31 99.65
CA LYS A 199 -31.79 9.94 100.99
C LYS A 199 -33.11 10.61 101.40
N PHE A 200 -33.81 11.24 100.46
CA PHE A 200 -35.16 11.78 100.67
C PHE A 200 -36.15 10.68 101.03
N LYS A 201 -36.17 9.57 100.27
CA LYS A 201 -37.03 8.41 100.56
C LYS A 201 -36.73 7.78 101.92
N SER A 202 -35.48 7.79 102.38
CA SER A 202 -35.10 7.31 103.72
C SER A 202 -35.45 8.28 104.85
N GLY A 203 -36.04 9.45 104.56
CA GLY A 203 -36.56 10.39 105.55
C GLY A 203 -35.55 11.41 106.07
N GLU A 204 -34.40 11.58 105.40
CA GLU A 204 -33.45 12.65 105.73
C GLU A 204 -33.93 14.02 105.20
N LYS A 205 -33.59 15.10 105.90
CA LYS A 205 -34.01 16.46 105.53
C LYS A 205 -33.21 16.97 104.33
N LEU A 206 -33.89 17.39 103.27
CA LEU A 206 -33.25 18.03 102.12
C LEU A 206 -32.95 19.51 102.37
N THR A 207 -31.80 19.97 101.86
CA THR A 207 -31.47 21.40 101.75
C THR A 207 -32.02 21.98 100.44
N THR A 208 -32.15 23.31 100.36
CA THR A 208 -32.64 24.04 99.17
C THR A 208 -31.77 23.80 97.92
N GLU A 209 -30.48 23.56 98.10
CA GLU A 209 -29.56 23.21 97.00
C GLU A 209 -29.87 21.82 96.43
N ASN A 210 -30.14 20.84 97.29
CA ASN A 210 -30.51 19.47 96.89
C ASN A 210 -31.85 19.42 96.12
N LEU A 211 -32.76 20.34 96.43
CA LEU A 211 -34.06 20.45 95.78
C LEU A 211 -33.91 21.03 94.36
N MET A 212 -33.02 22.01 94.20
CA MET A 212 -32.66 22.58 92.89
C MET A 212 -31.97 21.56 91.97
N THR A 213 -31.13 20.66 92.49
CA THR A 213 -30.50 19.59 91.70
C THR A 213 -31.52 18.54 91.23
N LEU A 214 -32.45 18.13 92.11
CA LEU A 214 -33.56 17.25 91.71
C LEU A 214 -34.42 17.85 90.59
N GLN A 215 -34.81 19.14 90.70
CA GLN A 215 -35.60 19.83 89.68
C GLN A 215 -34.86 19.93 88.34
N LYS A 216 -33.55 20.17 88.35
CA LYS A 216 -32.73 20.23 87.12
C LYS A 216 -32.58 18.86 86.44
N SER A 217 -32.59 17.79 87.22
CA SER A 217 -32.47 16.40 86.72
C SER A 217 -33.80 15.79 86.22
N GLY A 218 -34.93 16.44 86.50
CA GLY A 218 -36.28 15.98 86.09
C GLY A 218 -36.87 14.86 86.96
N LEU A 219 -36.34 14.66 88.16
CA LEU A 219 -36.82 13.66 89.15
C LEU A 219 -37.88 14.23 90.12
N LEU A 220 -38.31 15.49 89.92
CA LEU A 220 -39.36 16.20 90.66
C LEU A 220 -40.18 17.06 89.69
#